data_AF-A0A667Y6M6-F1
#
_entry.id   AF-A0A667Y6M6-F1
#
_cell.length_a   1.000
_cell.length_b   1.000
_cell.length_c   1.000
_cell.angle_alpha   90.00
_cell.angle_beta   90.00
_cell.angle_gamma   90.00
#
_symmetry.space_group_name_H-M   'P 1'
#
loop_
_entity.id
_entity.type
_entity.pdbx_description
1 polymer ?
#
loop_
_entity_poly.entity_id
_entity_poly.type
_entity_poly.pdbx_seq_one_letter_code
_entity_poly.pdbx_strand_id
1 'polypeptide(L)'
;MFCVHSFPSRTVLLHLGAKMLPAYAAYAMLSLAPILVLGVPPIWTQPEQVHLSYPGVPGSMLVTWTTFNKTESKVEYGVLGGRLFDMAATGSASLFVDSGEEKRKMYIHRVTLTGLKPASAYAYHCGSDAGWSDVFYFTALNDSTSFSPRFALYGDLGNENPQSLARLQKETQLGMYDVILHIGKWPHDNARIGDEFMRQIQSIAAYVPYMTCPGNHEATYNFSNYRNRFSMPGQTESLWYSWDLGSAHIISLSTEVYFYLMFGQELLFKQYEWLKKDLEEANKPENRAVRPWIITMGHRPMYCSDDDQDDCTKFDSYVRLGRNDTKPPAPGLEDLFYRYGVDLELWAHEHTYERLWPVYGDKVYNGSTEQPYMNPKAPVHIITGSAGCREKIDPFNPNPKEWSAFRSRDYGYTRMQVVNSTHVYLEQVSDDQYGKVIDSIWVVKEKHGFSAWL
;
A
#
# COMPACT_ATOMS: atom_id res chain seq x y z
N MET A 1 -81.62 34.31 5.10
CA MET A 1 -82.93 34.76 5.62
C MET A 1 -83.13 34.09 6.96
N PHE A 2 -83.52 34.88 7.97
CA PHE A 2 -83.43 34.66 9.43
C PHE A 2 -84.27 33.53 10.05
N CYS A 3 -84.00 33.31 11.36
CA CYS A 3 -84.79 32.71 12.47
C CYS A 3 -84.26 31.35 12.93
N VAL A 4 -83.75 31.10 14.15
CA VAL A 4 -84.02 31.56 15.55
C VAL A 4 -85.42 31.18 16.06
N HIS A 5 -85.52 30.13 16.90
CA HIS A 5 -85.95 30.24 18.31
C HIS A 5 -86.00 28.91 19.11
N SER A 6 -85.41 29.02 20.29
CA SER A 6 -85.50 28.34 21.60
C SER A 6 -86.83 27.78 22.13
N PHE A 7 -86.75 26.60 22.82
CA PHE A 7 -87.24 26.12 24.16
C PHE A 7 -88.67 26.51 24.67
N PRO A 8 -89.33 25.86 25.70
CA PRO A 8 -88.74 25.20 26.90
C PRO A 8 -89.54 24.05 27.63
N SER A 9 -88.92 23.52 28.70
CA SER A 9 -89.49 23.17 30.04
C SER A 9 -90.45 21.98 30.24
N ARG A 10 -90.08 21.03 31.11
CA ARG A 10 -90.56 20.96 32.50
C ARG A 10 -89.87 19.88 33.38
N THR A 11 -89.50 20.36 34.56
CA THR A 11 -88.94 19.74 35.77
C THR A 11 -89.97 18.84 36.51
N VAL A 12 -89.51 17.90 37.36
CA VAL A 12 -89.77 17.83 38.83
C VAL A 12 -89.34 16.48 39.44
N LEU A 13 -88.35 16.58 40.35
CA LEU A 13 -88.16 15.96 41.69
C LEU A 13 -88.37 14.44 41.91
N LEU A 14 -87.43 13.64 42.44
CA LEU A 14 -86.66 13.62 43.73
C LEU A 14 -87.15 12.42 44.57
N HIS A 15 -86.30 11.42 44.84
CA HIS A 15 -86.10 10.92 46.21
C HIS A 15 -84.83 10.05 46.35
N LEU A 16 -84.16 10.30 47.47
CA LEU A 16 -82.86 9.81 47.91
C LEU A 16 -82.89 8.35 48.39
N GLY A 17 -81.77 7.64 48.19
CA GLY A 17 -81.40 6.43 48.90
C GLY A 17 -79.92 6.13 48.69
N ALA A 18 -79.13 6.25 49.77
CA ALA A 18 -77.68 6.35 49.76
C ALA A 18 -76.94 5.00 49.85
N LYS A 19 -75.77 4.86 49.20
CA LYS A 19 -74.42 4.69 49.81
C LYS A 19 -73.42 3.90 48.93
N MET A 20 -72.25 4.53 48.75
CA MET A 20 -70.88 3.98 48.69
C MET A 20 -70.39 3.19 47.45
N LEU A 21 -69.56 3.87 46.65
CA LEU A 21 -68.42 3.33 45.86
C LEU A 21 -67.19 3.18 46.80
N PRO A 22 -66.18 2.31 46.55
CA PRO A 22 -65.51 2.17 45.23
C PRO A 22 -65.00 0.76 44.84
N ALA A 23 -64.84 0.53 43.53
CA ALA A 23 -64.03 -0.56 42.99
C ALA A 23 -62.75 0.06 42.40
N TYR A 24 -61.67 0.06 43.18
CA TYR A 24 -60.32 0.36 42.69
C TYR A 24 -59.62 -0.93 42.27
N ALA A 25 -58.83 -0.78 41.21
CA ALA A 25 -58.24 -1.81 40.37
C ALA A 25 -57.40 -2.86 41.13
N ALA A 26 -57.47 -4.08 40.58
CA ALA A 26 -56.74 -5.25 41.04
C ALA A 26 -55.22 -5.11 40.89
N TYR A 27 -54.54 -5.76 41.83
CA TYR A 27 -53.10 -5.97 41.93
C TYR A 27 -52.47 -6.54 40.64
N ALA A 28 -51.38 -5.92 40.20
CA ALA A 28 -50.25 -6.60 39.57
C ALA A 28 -48.97 -5.81 39.88
N MET A 29 -48.38 -6.05 41.05
CA MET A 29 -46.98 -5.71 41.32
C MET A 29 -46.11 -6.69 40.52
N LEU A 30 -45.89 -6.39 39.25
CA LEU A 30 -44.81 -6.99 38.47
C LEU A 30 -43.53 -6.24 38.83
N SER A 31 -42.67 -6.91 39.59
CA SER A 31 -41.32 -6.49 39.90
C SER A 31 -40.55 -6.19 38.61
N LEU A 32 -40.41 -4.92 38.27
CA LEU A 32 -39.38 -4.45 37.35
C LEU A 32 -38.03 -4.47 38.07
N ALA A 33 -37.48 -5.67 38.27
CA ALA A 33 -36.04 -5.79 38.42
C ALA A 33 -35.45 -5.58 37.02
N PRO A 34 -34.60 -4.58 36.78
CA PRO A 34 -33.80 -4.58 35.58
C PRO A 34 -32.84 -5.76 35.74
N ILE A 35 -33.11 -6.85 35.03
CA ILE A 35 -32.06 -7.82 34.73
C ILE A 35 -31.12 -7.04 33.81
N LEU A 36 -30.14 -6.38 34.43
CA LEU A 36 -28.93 -5.97 33.78
C LEU A 36 -28.30 -7.30 33.32
N VAL A 37 -28.70 -7.77 32.13
CA VAL A 37 -27.82 -8.65 31.38
C VAL A 37 -26.61 -7.76 31.12
N LEU A 38 -25.61 -7.88 31.98
CA LEU A 38 -24.25 -7.47 31.68
C LEU A 38 -23.89 -8.26 30.42
N GLY A 39 -24.25 -7.73 29.26
CA GLY A 39 -23.89 -8.32 27.99
C GLY A 39 -22.39 -8.48 28.05
N VAL A 40 -21.92 -9.73 27.93
CA VAL A 40 -20.50 -9.99 27.75
C VAL A 40 -20.08 -9.08 26.60
N PRO A 41 -19.14 -8.14 26.80
CA PRO A 41 -18.76 -7.23 25.74
C PRO A 41 -18.33 -8.08 24.54
N PRO A 42 -18.77 -7.72 23.32
CA PRO A 42 -18.42 -8.48 22.13
C PRO A 42 -16.90 -8.65 22.09
N ILE A 43 -16.45 -9.88 21.81
CA ILE A 43 -15.04 -10.23 21.67
C ILE A 43 -14.69 -10.05 20.18
N TRP A 44 -13.87 -9.06 19.86
CA TRP A 44 -13.46 -8.73 18.50
C TRP A 44 -12.05 -9.27 18.23
N THR A 45 -11.89 -10.58 18.41
CA THR A 45 -10.64 -11.33 18.17
C THR A 45 -10.58 -11.95 16.78
N GLN A 46 -11.61 -11.78 15.96
CA GLN A 46 -11.64 -12.26 14.58
C GLN A 46 -10.56 -11.54 13.77
N PRO A 47 -9.60 -12.27 13.15
CA PRO A 47 -8.58 -11.68 12.30
C PRO A 47 -9.19 -11.03 11.05
N GLU A 48 -8.75 -9.81 10.75
CA GLU A 48 -9.00 -9.12 9.49
C GLU A 48 -7.72 -8.42 9.03
N GLN A 49 -7.75 -7.81 7.83
CA GLN A 49 -6.64 -7.02 7.28
C GLN A 49 -5.37 -7.87 7.06
N VAL A 50 -5.55 -9.15 6.72
CA VAL A 50 -4.46 -10.11 6.53
C VAL A 50 -3.63 -9.70 5.31
N HIS A 51 -2.33 -9.57 5.50
CA HIS A 51 -1.40 -9.25 4.43
C HIS A 51 -0.03 -9.87 4.65
N LEU A 52 0.65 -10.15 3.55
CA LEU A 52 1.97 -10.76 3.50
C LEU A 52 3.02 -9.71 3.15
N SER A 53 4.22 -9.87 3.68
CA SER A 53 5.41 -9.16 3.22
C SER A 53 6.63 -10.05 3.29
N TYR A 54 7.64 -9.73 2.48
CA TYR A 54 8.94 -10.36 2.59
C TYR A 54 9.75 -9.67 3.69
N PRO A 55 10.26 -10.38 4.72
CA PRO A 55 10.99 -9.74 5.82
C PRO A 55 12.50 -9.58 5.54
N GLY A 56 12.97 -9.92 4.33
CA GLY A 56 14.38 -9.79 3.93
C GLY A 56 15.24 -11.03 4.19
N VAL A 57 14.64 -12.15 4.63
CA VAL A 57 15.36 -13.40 4.92
C VAL A 57 14.91 -14.50 3.94
N PRO A 58 15.81 -15.15 3.19
CA PRO A 58 15.43 -16.24 2.29
C PRO A 58 14.65 -17.36 2.98
N GLY A 59 13.68 -17.95 2.28
CA GLY A 59 12.84 -19.01 2.85
C GLY A 59 11.93 -18.53 3.99
N SER A 60 11.54 -17.25 3.99
CA SER A 60 10.63 -16.70 5.00
C SER A 60 9.52 -15.85 4.40
N MET A 61 8.44 -15.71 5.16
CA MET A 61 7.27 -14.89 4.83
C MET A 61 6.73 -14.29 6.13
N LEU A 62 6.43 -12.99 6.15
CA LEU A 62 5.79 -12.35 7.30
C LEU A 62 4.28 -12.26 7.06
N VAL A 63 3.51 -12.82 7.98
CA VAL A 63 2.05 -12.68 8.02
C VAL A 63 1.68 -11.61 9.04
N THR A 64 0.94 -10.60 8.61
CA THR A 64 0.46 -9.51 9.46
C THR A 64 -1.07 -9.44 9.41
N TRP A 65 -1.72 -9.23 10.54
CA TRP A 65 -3.18 -9.03 10.62
C TRP A 65 -3.58 -8.15 11.80
N THR A 66 -4.85 -7.76 11.84
CA THR A 66 -5.41 -6.88 12.87
C THR A 66 -6.52 -7.60 13.66
N THR A 67 -6.57 -7.34 14.97
CA THR A 67 -7.74 -7.62 15.83
C THR A 67 -8.04 -6.41 16.71
N PHE A 68 -9.25 -6.32 17.29
CA PHE A 68 -9.64 -5.20 18.17
C PHE A 68 -9.60 -5.55 19.66
N ASN A 69 -9.39 -6.82 19.99
CA ASN A 69 -9.10 -7.30 21.34
C ASN A 69 -7.79 -8.09 21.36
N LYS A 70 -7.03 -7.97 22.46
CA LYS A 70 -5.76 -8.68 22.60
C LYS A 70 -5.99 -10.19 22.53
N THR A 71 -5.21 -10.87 21.70
CA THR A 71 -5.20 -12.32 21.60
C THR A 71 -3.80 -12.82 21.23
N GLU A 72 -3.60 -14.14 21.26
CA GLU A 72 -2.34 -14.75 20.83
C GLU A 72 -2.11 -14.55 19.33
N SER A 73 -0.84 -14.62 18.91
CA SER A 73 -0.45 -14.44 17.50
C SER A 73 0.09 -15.75 16.95
N LYS A 74 -0.78 -16.56 16.35
CA LYS A 74 -0.42 -17.86 15.80
C LYS A 74 -0.78 -17.93 14.32
N VAL A 75 0.07 -18.58 13.54
CA VAL A 75 -0.20 -19.00 12.16
C VAL A 75 -0.04 -20.51 12.10
N GLU A 76 -1.02 -21.20 11.53
CA GLU A 76 -0.86 -22.59 11.14
C GLU A 76 -0.82 -22.67 9.62
N TYR A 77 0.08 -23.49 9.09
CA TYR A 77 0.36 -23.55 7.67
C TYR A 77 0.84 -24.94 7.26
N GLY A 78 0.74 -25.23 5.98
CA GLY A 78 1.11 -26.52 5.40
C GLY A 78 1.43 -26.40 3.92
N VAL A 79 2.27 -27.28 3.39
CA VAL A 79 2.52 -27.33 1.94
C VAL A 79 1.24 -27.74 1.22
N LEU A 80 0.85 -27.00 0.19
CA LEU A 80 -0.33 -27.30 -0.63
C LEU A 80 -0.18 -28.67 -1.28
N GLY A 81 -1.21 -29.52 -1.16
CA GLY A 81 -1.18 -30.93 -1.59
C GLY A 81 -0.64 -31.91 -0.53
N GLY A 82 -0.13 -31.42 0.60
CA GLY A 82 0.22 -32.20 1.78
C GLY A 82 -0.90 -32.21 2.85
N ARG A 83 -0.52 -32.51 4.09
CA ARG A 83 -1.40 -32.35 5.25
C ARG A 83 -1.53 -30.85 5.54
N LEU A 84 -2.76 -30.33 5.56
CA LEU A 84 -2.99 -28.94 5.93
C LEU A 84 -2.65 -28.71 7.41
N PHE A 85 -2.01 -27.57 7.69
CA PHE A 85 -1.75 -27.06 9.04
C PHE A 85 -0.91 -28.01 9.90
N ASP A 86 0.07 -28.71 9.30
CA ASP A 86 1.03 -29.55 10.00
C ASP A 86 2.20 -28.77 10.61
N MET A 87 2.37 -27.50 10.22
CA MET A 87 3.32 -26.56 10.79
C MET A 87 2.58 -25.42 11.50
N ALA A 88 3.24 -24.84 12.51
CA ALA A 88 2.74 -23.66 13.20
C ALA A 88 3.90 -22.71 13.55
N ALA A 89 3.60 -21.42 13.62
CA ALA A 89 4.51 -20.38 14.07
C ALA A 89 3.76 -19.43 15.01
N THR A 90 4.48 -18.89 15.98
CA THR A 90 3.97 -17.85 16.90
C THR A 90 4.77 -16.59 16.74
N GLY A 91 4.15 -15.45 17.01
CA GLY A 91 4.81 -14.14 16.93
C GLY A 91 4.31 -13.16 17.98
N SER A 92 4.25 -11.89 17.63
CA SER A 92 3.96 -10.80 18.56
C SER A 92 2.72 -10.01 18.15
N ALA A 93 2.12 -9.35 19.14
CA ALA A 93 1.05 -8.38 18.95
C ALA A 93 1.45 -7.04 19.59
N SER A 94 1.31 -5.94 18.84
CA SER A 94 1.53 -4.59 19.35
C SER A 94 0.20 -3.83 19.39
N LEU A 95 -0.10 -3.17 20.51
CA LEU A 95 -1.23 -2.25 20.60
C LEU A 95 -0.92 -0.98 19.79
N PHE A 96 -1.68 -0.74 18.74
CA PHE A 96 -1.73 0.53 18.03
C PHE A 96 -2.91 1.36 18.53
N VAL A 97 -2.63 2.58 18.99
CA VAL A 97 -3.64 3.58 19.33
C VAL A 97 -3.53 4.70 18.31
N ASP A 98 -4.55 4.83 17.47
CA ASP A 98 -4.61 5.88 16.47
C ASP A 98 -4.58 7.26 17.15
N SER A 99 -3.87 8.20 16.54
CA SER A 99 -3.74 9.56 17.07
C SER A 99 -4.90 10.48 16.69
N GLY A 100 -5.89 9.98 15.95
CA GLY A 100 -7.13 10.69 15.63
C GLY A 100 -8.07 10.83 16.83
N GLU A 101 -9.14 11.60 16.63
CA GLU A 101 -10.10 11.95 17.70
C GLU A 101 -10.74 10.73 18.37
N GLU A 102 -11.05 9.68 17.60
CA GLU A 102 -11.63 8.44 18.11
C GLU A 102 -10.67 7.63 18.99
N LYS A 103 -9.34 7.87 18.89
CA LYS A 103 -8.29 7.08 19.55
C LYS A 103 -8.50 5.58 19.41
N ARG A 104 -8.82 5.13 18.19
CA ARG A 104 -9.12 3.73 17.88
C ARG A 104 -7.97 2.84 18.34
N LYS A 105 -8.32 1.75 19.02
CA LYS A 105 -7.36 0.77 19.53
C LYS A 105 -7.46 -0.50 18.73
N MET A 106 -6.32 -1.01 18.29
CA MET A 106 -6.22 -2.27 17.56
C MET A 106 -4.91 -2.96 17.88
N TYR A 107 -4.88 -4.27 17.76
CA TYR A 107 -3.69 -5.09 17.94
C TYR A 107 -3.20 -5.53 16.58
N ILE A 108 -1.98 -5.14 16.25
CA ILE A 108 -1.31 -5.56 15.02
C ILE A 108 -0.44 -6.76 15.33
N HIS A 109 -0.78 -7.89 14.73
CA HIS A 109 -0.13 -9.17 14.91
C HIS A 109 0.89 -9.41 13.81
N ARG A 110 2.05 -9.95 14.16
CA ARG A 110 3.16 -10.23 13.23
C ARG A 110 3.74 -11.60 13.52
N VAL A 111 3.72 -12.48 12.52
CA VAL A 111 4.28 -13.84 12.62
C VAL A 111 5.15 -14.13 11.40
N THR A 112 6.44 -14.35 11.64
CA THR A 112 7.37 -14.74 10.57
C THR A 112 7.40 -16.25 10.44
N LEU A 113 7.02 -16.74 9.26
CA LEU A 113 7.21 -18.12 8.84
C LEU A 113 8.64 -18.27 8.33
N THR A 114 9.33 -19.34 8.72
CA THR A 114 10.75 -19.58 8.35
C THR A 114 10.93 -21.01 7.89
N GLY A 115 12.03 -21.29 7.18
CA GLY A 115 12.30 -22.64 6.66
C GLY A 115 11.35 -23.04 5.53
N LEU A 116 10.73 -22.07 4.86
CA LEU A 116 9.87 -22.32 3.72
C LEU A 116 10.70 -22.83 2.55
N LYS A 117 10.18 -23.87 1.89
CA LYS A 117 10.80 -24.43 0.68
C LYS A 117 10.60 -23.42 -0.47
N PRO A 118 11.68 -22.96 -1.13
CA PRO A 118 11.57 -22.02 -2.24
C PRO A 118 10.61 -22.51 -3.33
N ALA A 119 9.86 -21.57 -3.92
CA ALA A 119 8.87 -21.81 -4.98
C ALA A 119 7.76 -22.84 -4.64
N SER A 120 7.57 -23.17 -3.36
CA SER A 120 6.50 -24.09 -2.94
C SER A 120 5.27 -23.30 -2.48
N ALA A 121 4.09 -23.78 -2.84
CA ALA A 121 2.83 -23.21 -2.39
C ALA A 121 2.48 -23.70 -0.98
N TYR A 122 1.98 -22.80 -0.15
CA TYR A 122 1.55 -23.06 1.21
C TYR A 122 0.11 -22.59 1.40
N ALA A 123 -0.70 -23.38 2.08
CA ALA A 123 -1.97 -22.93 2.65
C ALA A 123 -1.74 -22.49 4.10
N TYR A 124 -2.36 -21.40 4.53
CA TYR A 124 -2.23 -20.88 5.88
C TYR A 124 -3.51 -20.22 6.39
N HIS A 125 -3.61 -20.13 7.71
CA HIS A 125 -4.58 -19.27 8.40
C HIS A 125 -3.92 -18.68 9.64
N CYS A 126 -4.37 -17.51 10.07
CA CYS A 126 -3.80 -16.79 11.21
C CYS A 126 -4.87 -16.50 12.26
N GLY A 127 -4.46 -16.38 13.52
CA GLY A 127 -5.38 -16.09 14.63
C GLY A 127 -4.93 -16.76 15.92
N SER A 128 -5.91 -17.30 16.65
CA SER A 128 -5.73 -18.05 17.89
C SER A 128 -6.99 -18.88 18.20
N ASP A 129 -7.00 -19.57 19.35
CA ASP A 129 -8.18 -20.27 19.86
C ASP A 129 -9.40 -19.34 20.09
N ALA A 130 -9.20 -18.01 20.08
CA ALA A 130 -10.27 -17.02 20.17
C ALA A 130 -10.87 -16.63 18.81
N GLY A 131 -10.29 -17.05 17.68
CA GLY A 131 -10.76 -16.72 16.34
C GLY A 131 -9.68 -16.95 15.28
N TRP A 132 -10.07 -17.60 14.18
CA TRP A 132 -9.20 -17.92 13.05
C TRP A 132 -9.69 -17.20 11.79
N SER A 133 -8.76 -16.74 10.95
CA SER A 133 -9.06 -16.18 9.63
C SER A 133 -9.66 -17.23 8.68
N ASP A 134 -10.10 -16.79 7.51
CA ASP A 134 -10.24 -17.68 6.35
C ASP A 134 -8.90 -18.35 6.02
N VAL A 135 -8.96 -19.41 5.23
CA VAL A 135 -7.76 -20.08 4.70
C VAL A 135 -7.29 -19.35 3.45
N PHE A 136 -6.04 -18.90 3.48
CA PHE A 136 -5.35 -18.27 2.36
C PHE A 136 -4.25 -19.19 1.83
N TYR A 137 -3.64 -18.79 0.71
CA TYR A 137 -2.48 -19.48 0.15
C TYR A 137 -1.46 -18.50 -0.40
N PHE A 138 -0.19 -18.87 -0.38
CA PHE A 138 0.88 -18.10 -1.02
C PHE A 138 1.95 -19.03 -1.57
N THR A 139 2.78 -18.53 -2.48
CA THR A 139 3.99 -19.23 -2.94
C THR A 139 5.21 -18.64 -2.25
N ALA A 140 6.01 -19.47 -1.59
CA ALA A 140 7.26 -19.02 -0.99
C ALA A 140 8.20 -18.50 -2.09
N LEU A 141 8.85 -17.36 -1.84
CA LEU A 141 9.73 -16.73 -2.83
C LEU A 141 10.84 -17.68 -3.27
N ASN A 142 11.16 -17.62 -4.55
CA ASN A 142 12.29 -18.35 -5.12
C ASN A 142 13.57 -17.55 -4.84
N ASP A 143 14.54 -18.19 -4.19
CA ASP A 143 15.81 -17.60 -3.78
C ASP A 143 16.90 -17.69 -4.86
N SER A 144 16.62 -18.35 -5.99
CA SER A 144 17.53 -18.39 -7.13
C SER A 144 17.72 -17.01 -7.74
N THR A 145 18.96 -16.64 -8.04
CA THR A 145 19.29 -15.43 -8.81
C THR A 145 18.84 -15.52 -10.26
N SER A 146 18.58 -16.73 -10.77
CA SER A 146 18.01 -16.97 -12.10
C SER A 146 16.48 -16.94 -12.11
N PHE A 147 15.84 -16.71 -10.95
CA PHE A 147 14.40 -16.55 -10.89
C PHE A 147 13.99 -15.35 -11.74
N SER A 148 12.90 -15.50 -12.48
CA SER A 148 12.31 -14.44 -13.27
C SER A 148 11.04 -13.92 -12.58
N PRO A 149 11.17 -13.04 -11.57
CA PRO A 149 10.02 -12.56 -10.81
C PRO A 149 9.13 -11.65 -11.64
N ARG A 150 7.82 -11.79 -11.42
CA ARG A 150 6.74 -10.99 -12.00
C ARG A 150 6.09 -10.12 -10.94
N PHE A 151 5.87 -8.86 -11.28
CA PHE A 151 5.36 -7.84 -10.38
C PHE A 151 4.12 -7.16 -10.97
N ALA A 152 3.20 -6.76 -10.10
CA ALA A 152 2.31 -5.64 -10.39
C ALA A 152 2.83 -4.40 -9.63
N LEU A 153 2.85 -3.26 -10.31
CA LEU A 153 3.37 -1.99 -9.83
C LEU A 153 2.26 -0.95 -9.93
N TYR A 154 1.99 -0.25 -8.84
CA TYR A 154 1.06 0.88 -8.84
C TYR A 154 1.24 1.74 -7.61
N GLY A 155 0.93 3.03 -7.71
CA GLY A 155 0.63 3.87 -6.55
C GLY A 155 -0.82 4.34 -6.58
N ASP A 156 -1.20 5.07 -5.54
CA ASP A 156 -2.41 5.89 -5.51
C ASP A 156 -3.70 5.08 -5.65
N LEU A 157 -3.69 3.85 -5.10
CA LEU A 157 -4.90 3.06 -4.92
C LEU A 157 -5.59 3.52 -3.62
N GLY A 158 -6.69 4.26 -3.75
CA GLY A 158 -7.52 4.70 -2.63
C GLY A 158 -8.55 3.65 -2.19
N ASN A 159 -9.24 3.88 -1.07
CA ASN A 159 -10.43 3.08 -0.71
C ASN A 159 -11.69 3.51 -1.50
N GLU A 160 -11.70 4.76 -1.96
CA GLU A 160 -12.69 5.36 -2.83
C GLU A 160 -12.15 5.43 -4.26
N ASN A 161 -12.99 5.09 -5.24
CA ASN A 161 -12.62 5.01 -6.65
C ASN A 161 -11.41 4.06 -6.95
N PRO A 162 -11.34 2.83 -6.40
CA PRO A 162 -10.22 1.91 -6.62
C PRO A 162 -10.32 1.20 -7.99
N GLN A 163 -10.07 1.92 -9.07
CA GLN A 163 -10.37 1.49 -10.45
C GLN A 163 -9.65 0.19 -10.86
N SER A 164 -8.39 0.02 -10.46
CA SER A 164 -7.60 -1.17 -10.79
C SER A 164 -7.82 -2.37 -9.85
N LEU A 165 -8.52 -2.20 -8.73
CA LEU A 165 -8.62 -3.22 -7.67
C LEU A 165 -9.19 -4.53 -8.18
N ALA A 166 -10.29 -4.50 -8.94
CA ALA A 166 -10.97 -5.71 -9.42
C ALA A 166 -10.07 -6.57 -10.32
N ARG A 167 -9.24 -5.93 -11.15
CA ARG A 167 -8.31 -6.64 -12.03
C ARG A 167 -7.11 -7.17 -11.25
N LEU A 168 -6.52 -6.36 -10.39
CA LEU A 168 -5.43 -6.77 -9.52
C LEU A 168 -5.81 -7.98 -8.65
N GLN A 169 -7.02 -7.99 -8.09
CA GLN A 169 -7.59 -9.15 -7.37
C GLN A 169 -7.60 -10.41 -8.23
N LYS A 170 -8.24 -10.33 -9.40
CA LYS A 170 -8.38 -11.47 -10.30
C LYS A 170 -7.02 -12.03 -10.72
N GLU A 171 -6.11 -11.15 -11.13
CA GLU A 171 -4.81 -11.56 -11.67
C GLU A 171 -3.86 -12.09 -10.60
N THR A 172 -3.94 -11.55 -9.38
CA THR A 172 -3.22 -12.10 -8.22
C THR A 172 -3.70 -13.53 -7.91
N GLN A 173 -5.01 -13.76 -7.87
CA GLN A 173 -5.57 -15.08 -7.60
C GLN A 173 -5.31 -16.10 -8.72
N LEU A 174 -5.11 -15.63 -9.96
CA LEU A 174 -4.65 -16.44 -11.09
C LEU A 174 -3.14 -16.74 -11.05
N GLY A 175 -2.40 -16.25 -10.06
CA GLY A 175 -0.96 -16.51 -9.93
C GLY A 175 -0.11 -15.76 -10.96
N MET A 176 -0.59 -14.60 -11.44
CA MET A 176 0.15 -13.79 -12.42
C MET A 176 1.35 -13.05 -11.82
N TYR A 177 1.34 -12.85 -10.50
CA TYR A 177 2.36 -12.06 -9.79
C TYR A 177 3.02 -12.88 -8.69
N ASP A 178 4.31 -12.62 -8.51
CA ASP A 178 5.11 -13.18 -7.43
C ASP A 178 5.24 -12.16 -6.28
N VAL A 179 5.16 -10.86 -6.58
CA VAL A 179 5.22 -9.74 -5.61
C VAL A 179 4.37 -8.56 -6.12
N ILE A 180 3.79 -7.76 -5.21
CA ILE A 180 3.17 -6.48 -5.50
C ILE A 180 4.07 -5.35 -4.98
N LEU A 181 4.33 -4.33 -5.79
CA LEU A 181 4.95 -3.07 -5.35
C LEU A 181 3.88 -1.97 -5.31
N HIS A 182 3.43 -1.60 -4.12
CA HIS A 182 2.52 -0.46 -3.93
C HIS A 182 3.32 0.81 -3.57
N ILE A 183 3.44 1.70 -4.54
CA ILE A 183 4.29 2.89 -4.52
C ILE A 183 3.57 4.10 -3.89
N GLY A 184 3.07 3.93 -2.66
CA GLY A 184 2.49 5.01 -1.84
C GLY A 184 1.07 5.46 -2.23
N LYS A 185 0.55 6.39 -1.40
CA LYS A 185 -0.81 6.95 -1.38
C LYS A 185 -1.93 5.97 -1.03
N TRP A 186 -1.99 5.73 0.26
CA TRP A 186 -3.11 5.22 1.03
C TRP A 186 -4.20 6.31 1.19
N PRO A 187 -5.48 5.95 1.34
CA PRO A 187 -6.53 6.96 1.52
C PRO A 187 -6.39 7.80 2.82
N HIS A 188 -6.62 9.11 2.72
CA HIS A 188 -6.55 10.03 3.87
C HIS A 188 -7.51 9.66 5.01
N ASP A 189 -7.25 10.27 6.17
CA ASP A 189 -8.19 10.48 7.28
C ASP A 189 -8.54 9.27 8.16
N ASN A 190 -7.83 9.21 9.29
CA ASN A 190 -8.10 8.40 10.48
C ASN A 190 -8.05 6.85 10.30
N ALA A 191 -7.88 6.15 11.41
CA ALA A 191 -7.72 4.70 11.38
C ALA A 191 -8.93 3.92 10.81
N ARG A 192 -10.14 4.50 10.66
CA ARG A 192 -11.27 3.79 10.02
C ARG A 192 -11.05 3.60 8.54
N ILE A 193 -10.65 4.66 7.85
CA ILE A 193 -10.34 4.59 6.42
C ILE A 193 -9.15 3.66 6.22
N GLY A 194 -8.18 3.68 7.15
CA GLY A 194 -7.14 2.68 7.20
C GLY A 194 -7.64 1.24 7.32
N ASP A 195 -8.58 0.98 8.22
CA ASP A 195 -9.17 -0.36 8.37
C ASP A 195 -9.93 -0.78 7.09
N GLU A 196 -10.65 0.14 6.44
CA GLU A 196 -11.38 -0.12 5.19
C GLU A 196 -10.44 -0.47 4.04
N PHE A 197 -9.40 0.33 3.84
CA PHE A 197 -8.40 0.08 2.81
C PHE A 197 -7.73 -1.28 3.00
N MET A 198 -7.32 -1.61 4.23
CA MET A 198 -6.68 -2.90 4.49
C MET A 198 -7.62 -4.09 4.26
N ARG A 199 -8.90 -3.96 4.59
CA ARG A 199 -9.89 -4.98 4.25
C ARG A 199 -10.05 -5.13 2.73
N GLN A 200 -10.01 -4.03 1.98
CA GLN A 200 -10.10 -4.08 0.51
C GLN A 200 -8.88 -4.80 -0.10
N ILE A 201 -7.66 -4.43 0.31
CA ILE A 201 -6.45 -5.02 -0.27
C ILE A 201 -6.15 -6.45 0.23
N GLN A 202 -6.77 -6.92 1.32
CA GLN A 202 -6.59 -8.31 1.81
C GLN A 202 -6.81 -9.34 0.70
N SER A 203 -7.75 -9.08 -0.20
CA SER A 203 -8.05 -9.91 -1.38
C SER A 203 -6.87 -10.11 -2.36
N ILE A 204 -5.83 -9.27 -2.26
CA ILE A 204 -4.55 -9.33 -2.99
C ILE A 204 -3.44 -9.71 -2.01
N ALA A 205 -3.30 -8.91 -0.94
CA ALA A 205 -2.15 -8.92 -0.05
C ALA A 205 -2.06 -10.19 0.83
N ALA A 206 -3.15 -10.94 1.01
CA ALA A 206 -3.11 -12.23 1.69
C ALA A 206 -2.55 -13.37 0.81
N TYR A 207 -2.28 -13.13 -0.48
CA TYR A 207 -1.87 -14.17 -1.42
C TYR A 207 -0.44 -14.00 -1.96
N VAL A 208 0.07 -12.77 -1.95
CA VAL A 208 1.39 -12.40 -2.47
C VAL A 208 2.04 -11.35 -1.56
N PRO A 209 3.37 -11.34 -1.40
CA PRO A 209 4.08 -10.28 -0.69
C PRO A 209 3.69 -8.91 -1.23
N TYR A 210 3.21 -8.05 -0.35
CA TYR A 210 2.74 -6.70 -0.65
C TYR A 210 3.75 -5.68 -0.13
N MET A 211 4.72 -5.34 -0.97
CA MET A 211 5.84 -4.46 -0.61
C MET A 211 5.45 -3.01 -0.89
N THR A 212 5.64 -2.12 0.08
CA THR A 212 5.12 -0.75 0.00
C THR A 212 6.17 0.32 0.29
N CYS A 213 5.97 1.54 -0.22
CA CYS A 213 6.66 2.73 0.25
C CYS A 213 5.62 3.76 0.74
N PRO A 214 5.97 4.70 1.64
CA PRO A 214 5.04 5.73 2.07
C PRO A 214 4.92 6.83 1.00
N GLY A 215 3.71 7.36 0.82
CA GLY A 215 3.42 8.58 0.09
C GLY A 215 2.95 9.71 1.00
N ASN A 216 2.54 10.83 0.41
CA ASN A 216 2.17 12.04 1.16
C ASN A 216 0.90 11.83 1.99
N HIS A 217 0.01 10.94 1.55
CA HIS A 217 -1.23 10.64 2.28
C HIS A 217 -1.00 9.85 3.57
N GLU A 218 0.13 9.15 3.68
CA GLU A 218 0.53 8.44 4.88
C GLU A 218 1.05 9.38 5.96
N ALA A 219 1.44 10.62 5.65
CA ALA A 219 2.12 11.55 6.56
C ALA A 219 1.35 11.84 7.87
N THR A 220 0.03 11.65 7.87
CA THR A 220 -0.86 11.91 9.02
C THR A 220 -0.36 11.27 10.31
N TYR A 221 -0.22 12.11 11.34
CA TYR A 221 0.36 11.75 12.65
C TYR A 221 1.73 11.06 12.55
N ASN A 222 2.65 11.62 11.74
CA ASN A 222 4.00 11.09 11.53
C ASN A 222 4.00 9.63 11.04
N PHE A 223 3.25 9.38 9.96
CA PHE A 223 3.18 8.05 9.33
C PHE A 223 2.63 6.96 10.25
N SER A 224 1.85 7.31 11.28
CA SER A 224 1.42 6.39 12.33
C SER A 224 0.73 5.12 11.79
N ASN A 225 -0.24 5.27 10.89
CA ASN A 225 -0.95 4.13 10.30
C ASN A 225 0.00 3.27 9.46
N TYR A 226 0.82 3.89 8.60
CA TYR A 226 1.78 3.18 7.77
C TYR A 226 2.80 2.38 8.61
N ARG A 227 3.48 3.06 9.56
CA ARG A 227 4.50 2.47 10.46
C ARG A 227 3.94 1.33 11.30
N ASN A 228 2.67 1.41 11.71
CA ASN A 228 2.06 0.40 12.57
C ASN A 228 1.43 -0.74 11.80
N ARG A 229 0.93 -0.53 10.57
CA ARG A 229 0.20 -1.56 9.82
C ARG A 229 1.12 -2.38 8.92
N PHE A 230 2.07 -1.74 8.24
CA PHE A 230 3.00 -2.44 7.35
C PHE A 230 4.25 -2.92 8.09
N SER A 231 4.93 -3.88 7.48
CA SER A 231 6.17 -4.45 7.98
C SER A 231 7.08 -4.79 6.82
N MET A 232 8.06 -3.94 6.57
CA MET A 232 9.05 -4.12 5.51
C MET A 232 10.40 -4.54 6.12
N PRO A 233 11.31 -5.12 5.30
CA PRO A 233 12.66 -5.48 5.74
C PRO A 233 13.40 -4.31 6.40
N GLY A 234 14.36 -4.64 7.26
CA GLY A 234 15.19 -3.65 7.94
C GLY A 234 14.55 -3.08 9.21
N GLN A 235 15.24 -2.12 9.83
CA GLN A 235 14.87 -1.51 11.11
C GLN A 235 14.61 -0.01 10.95
N THR A 236 13.80 0.33 9.96
CA THR A 236 13.55 1.70 9.48
C THR A 236 12.08 2.10 9.58
N GLU A 237 11.30 1.37 10.38
CA GLU A 237 9.85 1.54 10.52
C GLU A 237 9.11 1.45 9.17
N SER A 238 9.67 0.67 8.23
CA SER A 238 9.20 0.49 6.86
C SER A 238 9.31 1.73 5.96
N LEU A 239 9.93 2.83 6.42
CA LEU A 239 9.99 4.07 5.64
C LEU A 239 10.92 3.97 4.43
N TRP A 240 12.02 3.22 4.55
CA TRP A 240 12.94 2.93 3.46
C TRP A 240 13.65 1.61 3.73
N TYR A 241 13.91 0.82 2.71
CA TYR A 241 14.49 -0.52 2.85
C TYR A 241 14.92 -1.04 1.47
N SER A 242 15.71 -2.12 1.46
CA SER A 242 16.10 -2.81 0.25
C SER A 242 15.92 -4.32 0.42
N TRP A 243 15.78 -5.02 -0.70
CA TRP A 243 15.72 -6.47 -0.73
C TRP A 243 16.13 -7.00 -2.10
N ASP A 244 16.34 -8.30 -2.15
CA ASP A 244 16.79 -8.98 -3.34
C ASP A 244 15.74 -9.99 -3.83
N LEU A 245 15.53 -10.05 -5.14
CA LEU A 245 14.69 -11.07 -5.78
C LEU A 245 15.15 -11.35 -7.20
N GLY A 246 15.49 -12.61 -7.49
CA GLY A 246 16.08 -12.98 -8.77
C GLY A 246 17.38 -12.21 -9.02
N SER A 247 17.52 -11.65 -10.22
CA SER A 247 18.67 -10.84 -10.64
C SER A 247 18.53 -9.35 -10.28
N ALA A 248 17.57 -8.97 -9.44
CA ALA A 248 17.32 -7.59 -9.04
C ALA A 248 17.59 -7.34 -7.56
N HIS A 249 18.26 -6.23 -7.30
CA HIS A 249 18.30 -5.53 -6.03
C HIS A 249 17.28 -4.39 -6.09
N ILE A 250 16.29 -4.40 -5.21
CA ILE A 250 15.17 -3.46 -5.21
C ILE A 250 15.23 -2.59 -3.96
N ILE A 251 15.08 -1.29 -4.13
CA ILE A 251 15.23 -0.28 -3.08
C ILE A 251 13.94 0.52 -2.99
N SER A 252 13.31 0.53 -1.83
CA SER A 252 12.16 1.38 -1.51
C SER A 252 12.58 2.57 -0.66
N LEU A 253 12.06 3.76 -0.99
CA LEU A 253 12.40 5.03 -0.34
C LEU A 253 11.17 5.78 0.10
N SER A 254 11.30 6.59 1.15
CA SER A 254 10.31 7.61 1.48
C SER A 254 10.73 8.91 0.79
N THR A 255 9.99 9.33 -0.23
CA THR A 255 10.12 10.68 -0.80
C THR A 255 9.67 11.75 0.18
N GLU A 256 8.78 11.38 1.10
CA GLU A 256 8.13 12.28 2.05
C GLU A 256 9.08 12.90 3.07
N VAL A 257 10.24 12.29 3.34
CA VAL A 257 11.27 12.90 4.20
C VAL A 257 11.81 14.21 3.62
N TYR A 258 11.64 14.46 2.32
CA TYR A 258 11.96 15.73 1.66
C TYR A 258 10.90 16.81 1.84
N PHE A 259 9.67 16.46 2.19
CA PHE A 259 8.53 17.38 2.24
C PHE A 259 8.04 17.62 3.68
N TYR A 260 8.13 16.61 4.54
CA TYR A 260 7.64 16.68 5.93
C TYR A 260 8.78 16.84 6.96
N LEU A 261 9.58 17.88 6.80
CA LEU A 261 10.72 18.19 7.69
C LEU A 261 10.31 18.38 9.16
N MET A 262 9.04 18.71 9.41
CA MET A 262 8.47 18.84 10.75
C MET A 262 8.51 17.54 11.57
N PHE A 263 8.60 16.37 10.93
CA PHE A 263 8.76 15.09 11.60
C PHE A 263 10.22 14.76 11.95
N GLY A 264 11.14 15.67 11.62
CA GLY A 264 12.56 15.55 11.90
C GLY A 264 13.36 15.56 10.61
N GLN A 265 14.00 16.69 10.31
CA GLN A 265 14.92 16.86 9.18
C GLN A 265 16.03 15.79 9.15
N GLU A 266 16.42 15.24 10.31
CA GLU A 266 17.39 14.13 10.39
C GLU A 266 16.96 12.88 9.62
N LEU A 267 15.66 12.62 9.44
CA LEU A 267 15.17 11.44 8.70
C LEU A 267 15.66 11.46 7.26
N LEU A 268 15.68 12.64 6.63
CA LEU A 268 16.20 12.82 5.27
C LEU A 268 17.67 12.40 5.20
N PHE A 269 18.51 12.95 6.08
CA PHE A 269 19.94 12.62 6.08
C PHE A 269 20.21 11.15 6.45
N LYS A 270 19.43 10.57 7.37
CA LYS A 270 19.53 9.14 7.72
C LYS A 270 19.18 8.26 6.52
N GLN A 271 18.11 8.57 5.80
CA GLN A 271 17.75 7.85 4.57
C GLN A 271 18.84 8.00 3.52
N TYR A 272 19.33 9.22 3.27
CA TYR A 272 20.37 9.46 2.25
C TYR A 272 21.66 8.69 2.55
N GLU A 273 22.15 8.74 3.79
CA GLU A 273 23.36 8.01 4.20
C GLU A 273 23.16 6.49 4.19
N TRP A 274 21.96 6.01 4.54
CA TRP A 274 21.62 4.61 4.40
C TRP A 274 21.59 4.18 2.92
N LEU A 275 20.92 4.94 2.07
CA LEU A 275 20.78 4.66 0.64
C LEU A 275 22.13 4.63 -0.06
N LYS A 276 23.01 5.59 0.26
CA LYS A 276 24.37 5.61 -0.28
C LYS A 276 25.12 4.32 0.07
N LYS A 277 25.06 3.87 1.32
CA LYS A 277 25.72 2.62 1.76
C LYS A 277 25.12 1.39 1.09
N ASP A 278 23.80 1.37 0.94
CA ASP A 278 23.08 0.29 0.27
C ASP A 278 23.48 0.20 -1.21
N LEU A 279 23.55 1.33 -1.92
CA LEU A 279 24.04 1.40 -3.30
C LEU A 279 25.53 1.04 -3.43
N GLU A 280 26.38 1.43 -2.46
CA GLU A 280 27.77 1.01 -2.39
C GLU A 280 27.91 -0.51 -2.26
N GLU A 281 27.09 -1.13 -1.39
CA GLU A 281 27.04 -2.58 -1.22
C GLU A 281 26.55 -3.27 -2.51
N ALA A 282 25.44 -2.82 -3.08
CA ALA A 282 24.86 -3.39 -4.28
C ALA A 282 25.80 -3.29 -5.51
N ASN A 283 26.67 -2.28 -5.55
CA ASN A 283 27.66 -2.09 -6.61
C ASN A 283 28.99 -2.79 -6.38
N LYS A 284 29.20 -3.51 -5.28
CA LYS A 284 30.38 -4.38 -5.15
C LYS A 284 30.40 -5.36 -6.32
N PRO A 285 31.57 -5.64 -6.93
CA PRO A 285 31.67 -6.48 -8.12
C PRO A 285 30.96 -7.83 -7.98
N GLU A 286 31.09 -8.48 -6.82
CA GLU A 286 30.46 -9.75 -6.49
C GLU A 286 28.94 -9.67 -6.43
N ASN A 287 28.37 -8.59 -5.89
CA ASN A 287 26.93 -8.40 -5.76
C ASN A 287 26.30 -8.01 -7.10
N ARG A 288 26.91 -7.04 -7.80
CA ARG A 288 26.43 -6.57 -9.12
C ARG A 288 26.52 -7.66 -10.19
N ALA A 289 27.46 -8.61 -10.07
CA ALA A 289 27.58 -9.75 -10.97
C ALA A 289 26.39 -10.72 -10.88
N VAL A 290 25.83 -10.92 -9.68
CA VAL A 290 24.67 -11.80 -9.46
C VAL A 290 23.34 -11.05 -9.52
N ARG A 291 23.33 -9.75 -9.17
CA ARG A 291 22.17 -8.86 -9.22
C ARG A 291 22.49 -7.58 -9.97
N PRO A 292 22.58 -7.67 -11.31
CA PRO A 292 22.94 -6.55 -12.14
C PRO A 292 21.83 -5.50 -12.25
N TRP A 293 20.58 -5.81 -11.92
CA TRP A 293 19.52 -4.79 -11.88
C TRP A 293 19.47 -4.12 -10.51
N ILE A 294 19.62 -2.79 -10.47
CA ILE A 294 19.21 -1.96 -9.32
C ILE A 294 17.96 -1.21 -9.74
N ILE A 295 16.87 -1.43 -9.00
CA ILE A 295 15.57 -0.83 -9.24
C ILE A 295 15.18 -0.06 -7.98
N THR A 296 14.75 1.20 -8.14
CA THR A 296 14.23 2.00 -7.02
C THR A 296 12.73 2.18 -7.14
N MET A 297 12.06 2.34 -6.00
CA MET A 297 10.68 2.82 -5.92
C MET A 297 10.54 3.90 -4.86
N GLY A 298 9.81 4.97 -5.20
CA GLY A 298 9.48 6.07 -4.30
C GLY A 298 8.20 6.75 -4.78
N HIS A 299 7.49 7.45 -3.89
CA HIS A 299 6.16 7.96 -4.23
C HIS A 299 6.23 9.16 -5.19
N ARG A 300 6.78 10.30 -4.74
CA ARG A 300 6.88 11.54 -5.54
C ARG A 300 7.98 11.43 -6.61
N PRO A 301 7.69 11.70 -7.89
CA PRO A 301 8.66 11.55 -8.97
C PRO A 301 9.74 12.64 -8.95
N MET A 302 10.89 12.33 -9.56
CA MET A 302 11.91 13.34 -9.86
C MET A 302 11.59 14.16 -11.12
N TYR A 303 10.82 13.56 -12.03
CA TYR A 303 10.43 14.11 -13.33
C TYR A 303 8.99 13.73 -13.61
N CYS A 304 8.16 14.69 -13.98
CA CYS A 304 6.76 14.48 -14.35
C CYS A 304 6.22 15.65 -15.18
N SER A 305 5.16 15.41 -15.96
CA SER A 305 4.64 16.37 -16.94
C SER A 305 3.15 16.68 -16.76
N ASP A 306 2.63 16.45 -15.58
CA ASP A 306 1.27 16.76 -15.16
C ASP A 306 1.11 18.28 -14.91
N ASP A 307 -0.11 18.78 -15.03
CA ASP A 307 -0.49 20.21 -14.94
C ASP A 307 -1.57 20.41 -13.86
N ASP A 308 -1.23 20.03 -12.63
CA ASP A 308 -2.12 19.99 -11.48
C ASP A 308 -1.84 21.10 -10.44
N GLN A 309 -0.85 21.95 -10.71
CA GLN A 309 -0.35 23.00 -9.82
C GLN A 309 0.38 22.48 -8.55
N ASP A 310 0.77 21.20 -8.49
CA ASP A 310 1.59 20.61 -7.42
C ASP A 310 3.05 20.34 -7.87
N ASP A 311 3.59 19.15 -7.58
CA ASP A 311 5.01 18.82 -7.69
C ASP A 311 5.58 18.96 -9.10
N CYS A 312 4.78 18.71 -10.13
CA CYS A 312 5.18 18.84 -11.53
C CYS A 312 5.20 20.28 -12.06
N THR A 313 4.66 21.22 -11.29
CA THR A 313 4.58 22.64 -11.68
C THR A 313 5.95 23.30 -11.73
N LYS A 314 6.89 22.81 -10.90
CA LYS A 314 8.29 23.24 -10.91
C LYS A 314 9.15 22.08 -11.36
N PHE A 315 9.95 22.28 -12.39
CA PHE A 315 10.91 21.28 -12.88
C PHE A 315 11.97 20.87 -11.83
N ASP A 316 12.14 21.70 -10.79
CA ASP A 316 13.11 21.49 -9.71
C ASP A 316 12.46 20.75 -8.53
N SER A 317 12.25 19.44 -8.68
CA SER A 317 11.79 18.56 -7.59
C SER A 317 12.81 18.51 -6.44
N TYR A 318 12.33 18.57 -5.19
CA TYR A 318 13.19 18.40 -4.00
C TYR A 318 13.80 17.00 -3.92
N VAL A 319 13.10 15.99 -4.43
CA VAL A 319 13.64 14.62 -4.51
C VAL A 319 14.84 14.60 -5.45
N ARG A 320 14.74 15.30 -6.58
CA ARG A 320 15.77 15.36 -7.62
C ARG A 320 17.00 16.14 -7.17
N LEU A 321 16.81 17.41 -6.82
CA LEU A 321 17.89 18.38 -6.62
C LEU A 321 18.25 18.62 -5.15
N GLY A 322 17.46 18.10 -4.23
CA GLY A 322 17.62 18.33 -2.80
C GLY A 322 17.03 19.67 -2.37
N ARG A 323 17.46 20.14 -1.19
CA ARG A 323 16.89 21.32 -0.53
C ARG A 323 17.98 22.30 -0.10
N ASN A 324 17.97 23.48 -0.73
CA ASN A 324 18.86 24.59 -0.36
C ASN A 324 18.32 25.44 0.80
N ASP A 325 17.05 25.26 1.17
CA ASP A 325 16.38 25.98 2.26
C ASP A 325 16.58 25.34 3.64
N THR A 326 17.22 24.17 3.71
CA THR A 326 17.58 23.50 4.96
C THR A 326 18.99 23.84 5.43
N LYS A 327 19.29 23.62 6.72
CA LYS A 327 20.64 23.78 7.29
C LYS A 327 21.06 22.48 8.01
N PRO A 328 22.11 21.77 7.54
CA PRO A 328 22.80 21.97 6.25
C PRO A 328 21.86 21.75 5.05
N PRO A 329 22.23 22.20 3.83
CA PRO A 329 21.48 21.86 2.61
C PRO A 329 21.31 20.34 2.47
N ALA A 330 20.09 19.92 2.17
CA ALA A 330 19.77 18.51 2.04
C ALA A 330 20.11 18.02 0.62
N PRO A 331 20.73 16.84 0.47
CA PRO A 331 21.16 16.33 -0.83
C PRO A 331 19.97 15.78 -1.65
N GLY A 332 20.01 15.99 -2.97
CA GLY A 332 19.11 15.35 -3.93
C GLY A 332 19.54 13.92 -4.28
N LEU A 333 18.66 13.16 -4.92
CA LEU A 333 18.87 11.75 -5.22
C LEU A 333 19.39 11.48 -6.64
N GLU A 334 19.17 12.40 -7.59
CA GLU A 334 19.50 12.16 -9.00
C GLU A 334 20.98 11.84 -9.23
N ASP A 335 21.88 12.69 -8.73
CA ASP A 335 23.32 12.48 -8.86
C ASP A 335 23.78 11.21 -8.16
N LEU A 336 23.08 10.78 -7.11
CA LEU A 336 23.41 9.56 -6.39
C LEU A 336 23.03 8.34 -7.25
N PHE A 337 21.78 8.27 -7.70
CA PHE A 337 21.31 7.19 -8.56
C PHE A 337 22.09 7.09 -9.86
N TYR A 338 22.41 8.23 -10.47
CA TYR A 338 23.22 8.27 -11.66
C TYR A 338 24.63 7.69 -11.37
N ARG A 339 25.33 8.17 -10.34
CA ARG A 339 26.69 7.68 -10.04
C ARG A 339 26.78 6.20 -9.63
N TYR A 340 25.72 5.64 -9.07
CA TYR A 340 25.65 4.21 -8.73
C TYR A 340 24.99 3.36 -9.82
N GLY A 341 24.67 3.95 -10.98
CA GLY A 341 24.18 3.24 -12.13
C GLY A 341 22.85 2.54 -11.91
N VAL A 342 21.90 3.18 -11.21
CA VAL A 342 20.51 2.71 -11.07
C VAL A 342 19.90 2.52 -12.45
N ASP A 343 19.18 1.43 -12.66
CA ASP A 343 18.72 1.02 -13.98
C ASP A 343 17.29 1.50 -14.26
N LEU A 344 16.40 1.37 -13.27
CA LEU A 344 14.98 1.67 -13.38
C LEU A 344 14.50 2.33 -12.08
N GLU A 345 13.74 3.41 -12.21
CA GLU A 345 13.19 4.19 -11.11
C GLU A 345 11.68 4.28 -11.25
N LEU A 346 10.98 3.73 -10.26
CA LEU A 346 9.53 3.59 -10.25
C LEU A 346 8.91 4.65 -9.34
N TRP A 347 7.92 5.36 -9.87
CA TRP A 347 7.27 6.48 -9.23
C TRP A 347 5.74 6.36 -9.30
N ALA A 348 5.07 7.20 -8.53
CA ALA A 348 3.62 7.36 -8.56
C ALA A 348 3.27 8.82 -8.27
N HIS A 349 2.35 9.09 -7.33
CA HIS A 349 1.92 10.42 -6.88
C HIS A 349 1.07 11.18 -7.90
N GLU A 350 1.58 11.32 -9.11
CA GLU A 350 0.84 11.80 -10.26
C GLU A 350 -0.13 10.72 -10.72
N HIS A 351 -1.41 11.05 -10.81
CA HIS A 351 -2.48 10.12 -11.11
C HIS A 351 -2.60 9.77 -12.58
N THR A 352 -1.47 9.53 -13.21
CA THR A 352 -1.34 9.21 -14.61
C THR A 352 -0.39 8.03 -14.81
N TYR A 353 -0.23 7.63 -16.07
CA TYR A 353 0.89 6.81 -16.48
C TYR A 353 1.80 7.64 -17.37
N GLU A 354 3.07 7.74 -17.00
CA GLU A 354 4.08 8.38 -17.83
C GLU A 354 5.34 7.52 -17.88
N ARG A 355 5.76 7.18 -19.10
CA ARG A 355 7.06 6.59 -19.36
C ARG A 355 7.99 7.66 -19.89
N LEU A 356 9.17 7.73 -19.31
CA LEU A 356 10.22 8.64 -19.72
C LEU A 356 11.25 7.93 -20.60
N TRP A 357 11.95 8.70 -21.41
CA TRP A 357 13.24 8.30 -21.94
C TRP A 357 14.27 8.25 -20.79
N PRO A 358 15.38 7.49 -20.93
CA PRO A 358 16.49 7.58 -20.00
C PRO A 358 16.93 9.04 -19.82
N VAL A 359 16.92 9.55 -18.60
CA VAL A 359 17.11 10.98 -18.33
C VAL A 359 18.06 11.24 -17.18
N TYR A 360 18.89 12.28 -17.32
CA TYR A 360 19.74 12.81 -16.26
C TYR A 360 19.99 14.30 -16.49
N GLY A 361 19.80 15.14 -15.47
CA GLY A 361 19.99 16.58 -15.59
C GLY A 361 19.16 17.22 -16.71
N ASP A 362 17.89 16.81 -16.84
CA ASP A 362 16.94 17.22 -17.90
C ASP A 362 17.39 16.89 -19.34
N LYS A 363 18.35 15.99 -19.52
CA LYS A 363 18.83 15.56 -20.83
C LYS A 363 18.53 14.09 -21.06
N VAL A 364 18.14 13.76 -22.29
CA VAL A 364 17.86 12.39 -22.72
C VAL A 364 19.16 11.66 -23.07
N TYR A 365 19.31 10.44 -22.57
CA TYR A 365 20.48 9.57 -22.71
C TYR A 365 20.11 8.19 -23.27
N ASN A 366 19.34 8.20 -24.37
CA ASN A 366 18.97 7.02 -25.14
C ASN A 366 20.19 6.19 -25.55
N GLY A 367 20.00 4.87 -25.66
CA GLY A 367 20.99 3.97 -26.27
C GLY A 367 21.27 4.31 -27.74
N SER A 368 20.20 4.35 -28.54
CA SER A 368 20.18 4.90 -29.90
C SER A 368 18.82 5.55 -30.22
N THR A 369 18.70 6.16 -31.39
CA THR A 369 17.42 6.71 -31.86
C THR A 369 16.37 5.61 -32.09
N GLU A 370 16.78 4.48 -32.64
CA GLU A 370 15.91 3.34 -32.98
C GLU A 370 15.64 2.42 -31.79
N GLN A 371 16.58 2.33 -30.84
CA GLN A 371 16.48 1.50 -29.64
C GLN A 371 16.83 2.29 -28.38
N PRO A 372 15.95 3.23 -27.96
CA PRO A 372 16.22 4.12 -26.83
C PRO A 372 16.54 3.40 -25.51
N TYR A 373 15.93 2.25 -25.29
CA TYR A 373 16.02 1.46 -24.06
C TYR A 373 17.03 0.29 -24.14
N MET A 374 17.83 0.20 -25.21
CA MET A 374 18.93 -0.76 -25.32
C MET A 374 20.25 -0.11 -24.91
N ASN A 375 20.86 -0.59 -23.83
CA ASN A 375 22.03 -0.01 -23.19
C ASN A 375 21.87 1.52 -22.93
N PRO A 376 20.79 1.96 -22.26
CA PRO A 376 20.58 3.37 -21.95
C PRO A 376 21.69 3.90 -21.02
N LYS A 377 22.04 5.18 -21.22
CA LYS A 377 23.15 5.84 -20.52
C LYS A 377 22.72 6.68 -19.31
N ALA A 378 21.48 6.49 -18.86
CA ALA A 378 20.90 7.05 -17.64
C ALA A 378 19.78 6.12 -17.13
N PRO A 379 19.26 6.33 -15.91
CA PRO A 379 18.12 5.57 -15.40
C PRO A 379 16.87 5.78 -16.26
N VAL A 380 16.05 4.73 -16.37
CA VAL A 380 14.70 4.81 -16.95
C VAL A 380 13.70 5.13 -15.85
N HIS A 381 12.77 6.06 -16.08
CA HIS A 381 11.75 6.42 -15.10
C HIS A 381 10.35 6.01 -15.59
N ILE A 382 9.55 5.46 -14.68
CA ILE A 382 8.15 5.10 -14.92
C ILE A 382 7.30 5.67 -13.80
N ILE A 383 6.28 6.46 -14.15
CA ILE A 383 5.22 6.90 -13.25
C ILE A 383 4.01 6.00 -13.47
N THR A 384 3.50 5.39 -12.40
CA THR A 384 2.34 4.48 -12.42
C THR A 384 1.35 4.77 -11.27
N GLY A 385 0.96 6.03 -11.11
CA GLY A 385 0.05 6.48 -10.04
C GLY A 385 -1.44 6.47 -10.40
N SER A 386 -1.84 5.76 -11.45
CA SER A 386 -3.21 5.79 -11.98
C SER A 386 -4.08 4.61 -11.54
N ALA A 387 -3.79 3.92 -10.42
CA ALA A 387 -4.61 2.78 -9.98
C ALA A 387 -6.01 3.16 -9.44
N GLY A 388 -6.18 4.44 -9.11
CA GLY A 388 -7.46 5.06 -8.79
C GLY A 388 -7.63 5.39 -7.32
N CYS A 389 -7.90 6.66 -7.05
CA CYS A 389 -8.28 7.18 -5.74
C CYS A 389 -9.38 8.24 -5.88
N ARG A 390 -9.84 8.80 -4.74
CA ARG A 390 -10.88 9.84 -4.69
C ARG A 390 -10.53 11.11 -5.49
N GLU A 391 -9.25 11.37 -5.71
CA GLU A 391 -8.74 12.58 -6.39
C GLU A 391 -8.77 12.46 -7.92
N LYS A 392 -9.03 11.25 -8.42
CA LYS A 392 -9.18 10.91 -9.84
C LYS A 392 -7.85 11.03 -10.61
N ILE A 393 -7.88 11.51 -11.86
CA ILE A 393 -6.74 11.52 -12.79
C ILE A 393 -6.34 12.97 -13.05
N ASP A 394 -5.03 13.22 -13.07
CA ASP A 394 -4.47 14.54 -13.31
C ASP A 394 -4.43 14.89 -14.81
N PRO A 395 -4.50 16.18 -15.16
CA PRO A 395 -4.32 16.64 -16.53
C PRO A 395 -2.82 16.68 -16.88
N PHE A 396 -2.49 16.51 -18.16
CA PHE A 396 -1.12 16.68 -18.62
C PHE A 396 -0.84 18.09 -19.13
N ASN A 397 0.39 18.55 -18.94
CA ASN A 397 0.91 19.71 -19.63
C ASN A 397 0.90 19.45 -21.15
N PRO A 398 0.31 20.33 -21.97
CA PRO A 398 0.27 20.14 -23.43
C PRO A 398 1.65 20.14 -24.09
N ASN A 399 2.66 20.75 -23.45
CA ASN A 399 4.04 20.85 -23.95
C ASN A 399 5.03 20.25 -22.94
N PRO A 400 5.11 18.91 -22.84
CA PRO A 400 6.06 18.26 -21.93
C PRO A 400 7.50 18.52 -22.36
N LYS A 401 8.44 18.26 -21.45
CA LYS A 401 9.86 18.22 -21.76
C LYS A 401 10.20 17.05 -22.70
N GLU A 402 11.34 17.15 -23.37
CA GLU A 402 11.80 16.16 -24.36
C GLU A 402 11.98 14.74 -23.80
N TRP A 403 12.17 14.61 -22.48
CA TRP A 403 12.31 13.31 -21.82
C TRP A 403 10.98 12.56 -21.68
N SER A 404 9.82 13.18 -21.89
CA SER A 404 8.53 12.51 -21.85
C SER A 404 8.33 11.65 -23.11
N ALA A 405 8.23 10.33 -22.95
CA ALA A 405 8.20 9.39 -24.07
C ALA A 405 6.77 8.93 -24.42
N PHE A 406 5.99 8.58 -23.39
CA PHE A 406 4.61 8.15 -23.54
C PHE A 406 3.80 8.57 -22.32
N ARG A 407 2.55 8.98 -22.54
CA ARG A 407 1.65 9.51 -21.50
C ARG A 407 0.25 8.96 -21.68
N SER A 408 -0.38 8.54 -20.59
CA SER A 408 -1.76 8.09 -20.57
C SER A 408 -2.48 8.58 -19.33
N ARG A 409 -3.74 8.97 -19.52
CA ARG A 409 -4.67 9.35 -18.47
C ARG A 409 -5.65 8.22 -18.15
N ASP A 410 -5.45 7.03 -18.70
CA ASP A 410 -6.30 5.89 -18.37
C ASP A 410 -6.01 5.44 -16.94
N TYR A 411 -7.03 5.05 -16.19
CA TYR A 411 -6.82 4.27 -14.98
C TYR A 411 -6.12 2.95 -15.33
N GLY A 412 -5.22 2.51 -14.47
CA GLY A 412 -4.42 1.33 -14.75
C GLY A 412 -3.24 1.11 -13.80
N TYR A 413 -2.43 0.12 -14.15
CA TYR A 413 -1.23 -0.25 -13.41
C TYR A 413 -0.21 -0.90 -14.36
N THR A 414 1.05 -0.91 -13.93
CA THR A 414 2.14 -1.52 -14.69
C THR A 414 2.35 -2.97 -14.25
N ARG A 415 2.57 -3.87 -15.19
CA ARG A 415 3.17 -5.20 -14.94
C ARG A 415 4.64 -5.14 -15.30
N MET A 416 5.48 -5.76 -14.48
CA MET A 416 6.91 -5.87 -14.73
C MET A 416 7.39 -7.30 -14.58
N GLN A 417 8.32 -7.73 -15.43
CA GLN A 417 9.04 -8.98 -15.27
C GLN A 417 10.54 -8.72 -15.40
N VAL A 418 11.29 -9.07 -14.36
CA VAL A 418 12.75 -9.16 -14.46
C VAL A 418 13.05 -10.51 -15.10
N VAL A 419 13.38 -10.51 -16.39
CA VAL A 419 13.47 -11.76 -17.17
C VAL A 419 14.78 -12.49 -16.88
N ASN A 420 15.88 -11.76 -16.86
CA ASN A 420 17.22 -12.26 -16.55
C ASN A 420 18.14 -11.07 -16.25
N SER A 421 19.45 -11.33 -16.18
CA SER A 421 20.50 -10.34 -15.93
C SER A 421 20.62 -9.21 -16.95
N THR A 422 19.92 -9.27 -18.10
CA THR A 422 20.06 -8.32 -19.20
C THR A 422 18.74 -7.79 -19.75
N HIS A 423 17.60 -8.39 -19.40
CA HIS A 423 16.29 -7.96 -19.89
C HIS A 423 15.27 -7.77 -18.76
N VAL A 424 14.63 -6.60 -18.75
CA VAL A 424 13.40 -6.32 -17.98
C VAL A 424 12.30 -5.92 -18.97
N TYR A 425 11.12 -6.51 -18.80
CA TYR A 425 9.93 -6.15 -19.56
C TYR A 425 8.95 -5.41 -18.66
N LEU A 426 8.35 -4.34 -19.19
CA LEU A 426 7.25 -3.62 -18.54
C LEU A 426 6.10 -3.42 -19.53
N GLU A 427 4.87 -3.47 -19.02
CA GLU A 427 3.67 -3.11 -19.77
C GLU A 427 2.65 -2.36 -18.90
N GLN A 428 2.02 -1.33 -19.46
CA GLN A 428 0.94 -0.61 -18.80
C GLN A 428 -0.41 -1.19 -19.23
N VAL A 429 -1.19 -1.63 -18.24
CA VAL A 429 -2.54 -2.13 -18.42
C VAL A 429 -3.52 -1.00 -18.18
N SER A 430 -4.43 -0.76 -19.13
CA SER A 430 -5.51 0.21 -18.99
C SER A 430 -6.80 -0.48 -18.55
N ASP A 431 -7.33 -0.07 -17.40
CA ASP A 431 -8.64 -0.50 -16.91
C ASP A 431 -9.79 0.18 -17.67
N ASP A 432 -9.60 1.42 -18.12
CA ASP A 432 -10.56 2.14 -18.97
C ASP A 432 -10.74 1.47 -20.34
N GLN A 433 -9.72 0.74 -20.80
CA GLN A 433 -9.75 -0.09 -22.01
C GLN A 433 -9.85 -1.59 -21.69
N TYR A 434 -10.52 -1.95 -20.59
CA TYR A 434 -10.87 -3.34 -20.24
C TYR A 434 -9.67 -4.30 -20.07
N GLY A 435 -8.53 -3.79 -19.65
CA GLY A 435 -7.30 -4.55 -19.42
C GLY A 435 -6.39 -4.64 -20.64
N LYS A 436 -6.57 -3.76 -21.62
CA LYS A 436 -5.68 -3.67 -22.79
C LYS A 436 -4.32 -3.13 -22.38
N VAL A 437 -3.26 -3.71 -22.94
CA VAL A 437 -1.91 -3.15 -22.86
C VAL A 437 -1.83 -1.93 -23.77
N ILE A 438 -1.59 -0.76 -23.20
CA ILE A 438 -1.55 0.53 -23.92
C ILE A 438 -0.13 1.02 -24.18
N ASP A 439 0.85 0.51 -23.44
CA ASP A 439 2.27 0.76 -23.63
C ASP A 439 3.09 -0.43 -23.15
N SER A 440 4.26 -0.65 -23.74
CA SER A 440 5.17 -1.72 -23.34
C SER A 440 6.59 -1.41 -23.74
N ILE A 441 7.56 -1.81 -22.91
CA ILE A 441 8.98 -1.65 -23.18
C ILE A 441 9.82 -2.83 -22.74
N TRP A 442 10.93 -3.03 -23.45
CA TRP A 442 12.06 -3.81 -23.00
C TRP A 442 13.17 -2.86 -22.60
N VAL A 443 13.61 -2.91 -21.34
CA VAL A 443 14.87 -2.33 -20.92
C VAL A 443 15.92 -3.42 -21.04
N VAL A 444 16.87 -3.21 -21.96
CA VAL A 444 17.93 -4.19 -22.25
C VAL A 444 19.26 -3.60 -21.86
N LYS A 445 20.02 -4.28 -20.99
CA LYS A 445 21.35 -3.86 -20.58
C LYS A 445 22.31 -5.05 -20.63
N GLU A 446 23.34 -4.93 -21.44
CA GLU A 446 24.43 -5.91 -21.50
C GLU A 446 25.50 -5.64 -20.44
N LYS A 447 25.61 -4.38 -20.01
CA LYS A 447 26.51 -3.91 -18.96
C LYS A 447 25.74 -2.98 -18.01
N HIS A 448 26.01 -3.16 -16.72
CA HIS A 448 25.35 -2.41 -15.65
C HIS A 448 26.33 -1.53 -14.89
N GLY A 449 25.80 -0.61 -14.08
CA GLY A 449 26.58 0.35 -13.32
C GLY A 449 27.03 1.56 -14.15
N PHE A 450 27.59 2.55 -13.46
CA PHE A 450 28.00 3.84 -14.05
C PHE A 450 28.99 3.71 -15.21
N SER A 451 29.89 2.71 -15.15
CA SER A 451 30.86 2.46 -16.23
C SER A 451 30.22 2.07 -17.57
N ALA A 452 28.95 1.64 -17.57
CA ALA A 452 28.22 1.35 -18.80
C ALA A 452 27.71 2.61 -19.51
N TRP A 453 27.80 3.78 -18.86
CA TRP A 453 27.31 5.05 -19.37
C TRP A 453 28.40 5.98 -19.91
N LEU A 454 29.65 5.68 -19.54
CA LEU A 454 30.88 6.25 -20.13
C LEU A 454 31.11 5.65 -21.52
#